data_AF-A0A966WRV9-F1
#
_entry.id   AF-A0A966WRV9-F1
#
_cell.length_a   1.000
_cell.length_b   1.000
_cell.length_c   1.000
_cell.angle_alpha   90.00
_cell.angle_beta   90.00
_cell.angle_gamma   90.00
#
_symmetry.space_group_name_H-M   'P 1'
#
loop_
_entity.id
_entity.type
_entity.pdbx_description
1 polymer ?
#
loop_
_entity_poly.entity_id
_entity_poly.type
_entity_poly.pdbx_seq_one_letter_code
_entity_poly.pdbx_strand_id
1 'polypeptide(L)'
;MFLLKKILGYLLMPLPLGLGLISLGLLLLCTRRRVRGWSALILGWLILLAAANRGVSISLTASLEKTYPPVPAFAENAGPPGDLRAATMVAVLGGGHGDAPGLSAGQRLSGSARARLIEGVRLARALPAAWLVVSGPR
;
A
#
# COMPACT_ATOMS: atom_id res chain seq x y z
N MET A 1 7.11 -20.47 -15.48
CA MET A 1 7.41 -19.86 -14.16
C MET A 1 6.69 -18.53 -13.92
N PHE A 2 6.69 -17.59 -14.87
CA PHE A 2 6.06 -16.26 -14.68
C PHE A 2 4.53 -16.29 -14.51
N LEU A 3 3.82 -17.14 -15.25
CA LEU A 3 2.35 -17.20 -15.17
C LEU A 3 1.88 -17.85 -13.86
N LEU A 4 2.52 -18.96 -13.46
CA LEU A 4 2.19 -19.70 -12.24
C LEU A 4 2.35 -18.83 -10.99
N LYS A 5 3.46 -18.10 -10.85
CA LYS A 5 3.67 -17.17 -9.72
C LYS A 5 2.62 -16.05 -9.68
N LYS A 6 2.13 -15.62 -10.85
CA LYS A 6 1.15 -14.54 -10.95
C LYS A 6 -0.24 -15.01 -10.54
N ILE A 7 -0.62 -16.22 -10.95
CA ILE A 7 -1.88 -16.85 -10.53
C ILE A 7 -1.87 -17.14 -9.03
N LEU A 8 -0.80 -17.76 -8.52
CA LEU A 8 -0.67 -17.98 -7.08
C LEU A 8 -0.66 -16.65 -6.30
N GLY A 9 0.11 -15.66 -6.76
CA GLY A 9 0.16 -14.35 -6.12
C GLY A 9 -1.21 -13.67 -6.07
N TYR A 10 -1.99 -13.76 -7.16
CA TYR A 10 -3.36 -13.23 -7.19
C TYR A 10 -4.29 -14.00 -6.25
N LEU A 11 -4.20 -15.34 -6.23
CA LEU A 11 -5.03 -16.17 -5.37
C LEU A 11 -4.72 -16.01 -3.88
N LEU A 12 -3.48 -15.65 -3.53
CA LEU A 12 -3.04 -15.36 -2.17
C LEU A 12 -3.39 -13.94 -1.70
N MET A 13 -3.85 -13.05 -2.58
CA MET A 13 -4.31 -11.73 -2.15
C MET A 13 -5.53 -11.88 -1.21
N PRO A 14 -5.66 -11.02 -0.18
CA PRO A 14 -6.68 -11.20 0.85
C PRO A 14 -8.11 -11.26 0.28
N LEU A 15 -8.37 -10.44 -0.74
CA LEU A 15 -9.70 -10.33 -1.34
C LEU A 15 -10.07 -11.55 -2.21
N PRO A 16 -9.27 -11.96 -3.22
CA PRO A 16 -9.50 -13.21 -3.95
C PRO A 16 -9.54 -14.44 -3.05
N LEU A 17 -8.64 -14.53 -2.06
CA LEU A 17 -8.58 -15.65 -1.13
C LEU A 17 -9.82 -15.74 -0.24
N GLY A 18 -10.22 -14.61 0.35
CA GLY A 18 -11.40 -14.53 1.20
C GLY A 18 -12.70 -14.84 0.44
N LEU A 19 -12.86 -14.27 -0.76
CA LEU A 19 -14.01 -14.56 -1.62
C LEU A 19 -14.02 -16.02 -2.08
N GLY A 20 -12.85 -16.58 -2.46
CA GLY A 20 -12.73 -17.98 -2.85
C GLY A 20 -13.12 -18.94 -1.73
N LEU A 21 -12.71 -18.66 -0.49
CA LEU A 21 -13.11 -19.41 0.70
C LEU A 21 -14.61 -19.30 0.98
N ILE A 22 -15.20 -18.11 0.81
CA ILE A 22 -16.63 -17.91 0.99
C ILE A 22 -17.41 -18.71 -0.05
N SER A 23 -17.05 -18.63 -1.33
CA SER A 23 -17.68 -19.40 -2.40
C SER A 23 -17.56 -20.90 -2.17
N LEU A 24 -16.37 -21.38 -1.77
CA LEU A 24 -16.16 -22.78 -1.41
C LEU A 24 -17.02 -23.20 -0.21
N GLY A 25 -17.13 -22.33 0.80
CA GLY A 25 -17.97 -22.53 1.97
C GLY A 25 -19.44 -22.71 1.61
N LEU A 26 -19.98 -21.82 0.76
CA LEU A 26 -21.36 -21.91 0.26
C LEU A 26 -21.61 -23.21 -0.51
N LEU A 27 -20.69 -23.59 -1.42
CA LEU A 27 -20.79 -24.86 -2.17
C LEU A 27 -20.81 -26.07 -1.22
N LEU A 28 -19.95 -26.07 -0.19
CA LEU A 28 -19.90 -27.16 0.79
C LEU A 28 -21.15 -27.24 1.67
N LEU A 29 -21.80 -26.12 1.97
CA LEU A 29 -23.08 -26.10 2.70
C LEU A 29 -24.22 -26.76 1.93
N CYS A 30 -24.21 -26.68 0.60
CA CYS A 30 -25.14 -27.40 -0.28
C CYS A 30 -24.89 -28.92 -0.30
N THR A 31 -23.76 -29.40 0.26
CA THR A 31 -23.44 -30.83 0.37
C THR A 31 -23.66 -31.34 1.80
N ARG A 32 -23.39 -32.63 2.04
CA ARG A 32 -23.39 -33.21 3.41
C ARG A 32 -22.24 -32.71 4.30
N ARG A 33 -21.32 -31.88 3.79
CA ARG A 33 -20.12 -31.40 4.52
C ARG A 33 -20.34 -30.04 5.21
N ARG A 34 -21.48 -29.85 5.87
CA ARG A 34 -21.89 -28.55 6.43
C ARG A 34 -20.89 -27.92 7.41
N VAL A 35 -20.25 -28.72 8.27
CA VAL A 35 -19.26 -28.21 9.23
C VAL A 35 -18.07 -27.55 8.52
N ARG A 36 -17.56 -28.19 7.45
CA ARG A 36 -16.47 -27.64 6.63
C ARG A 36 -16.90 -26.41 5.84
N GLY A 37 -18.18 -26.35 5.43
CA GLY A 37 -18.76 -25.19 4.77
C GLY A 37 -18.78 -23.96 5.68
N TRP A 38 -19.28 -24.11 6.91
CA TRP A 38 -19.26 -23.05 7.92
C TRP A 38 -17.84 -22.60 8.29
N SER A 39 -16.90 -23.53 8.47
CA SER A 39 -15.52 -23.15 8.78
C SER A 39 -14.87 -22.34 7.65
N ALA A 40 -15.11 -22.71 6.39
CA ALA A 40 -14.59 -21.98 5.24
C ALA A 40 -15.22 -20.58 5.12
N LEU A 41 -16.52 -20.45 5.38
CA LEU A 41 -17.22 -19.16 5.43
C LEU A 41 -16.64 -18.24 6.50
N ILE A 42 -16.51 -18.75 7.74
CA ILE A 42 -16.00 -17.97 8.87
C ILE A 42 -14.57 -17.54 8.59
N LEU A 43 -13.73 -18.43 8.08
CA LEU A 43 -12.34 -18.12 7.74
C LEU A 43 -12.26 -17.07 6.62
N GLY A 44 -13.05 -17.21 5.56
CA GLY A 44 -13.07 -16.24 4.47
C GLY A 44 -13.49 -14.85 4.93
N TRP A 45 -14.55 -14.75 5.74
CA TRP A 45 -14.96 -13.49 6.35
C TRP A 45 -13.92 -12.92 7.30
N LEU A 46 -13.31 -13.75 8.15
CA LEU A 46 -12.27 -13.32 9.08
C LEU A 46 -11.09 -12.70 8.33
N ILE A 47 -10.66 -13.30 7.22
CA ILE A 47 -9.57 -12.78 6.39
C ILE A 47 -9.94 -11.43 5.78
N LEU A 48 -11.15 -11.29 5.23
CA LEU A 48 -11.61 -10.01 4.67
C LEU A 48 -11.74 -8.93 5.73
N LEU A 49 -12.31 -9.26 6.90
CA LEU A 49 -12.47 -8.32 8.01
C LEU A 49 -11.12 -7.90 8.59
N ALA A 50 -10.18 -8.84 8.74
CA ALA A 50 -8.82 -8.53 9.18
C ALA A 50 -8.11 -7.62 8.16
N ALA A 51 -8.24 -7.91 6.86
CA ALA A 51 -7.64 -7.09 5.80
C ALA A 51 -8.27 -5.70 5.68
N ALA A 52 -9.57 -5.56 5.95
CA ALA A 52 -10.28 -4.29 5.95
C ALA A 52 -10.03 -3.47 7.23
N ASN A 53 -9.56 -4.10 8.31
CA ASN A 53 -9.34 -3.44 9.59
C ASN A 53 -8.03 -2.62 9.57
N ARG A 54 -8.17 -1.31 9.78
CA ARG A 54 -7.05 -0.39 9.92
C ARG A 54 -6.08 -0.80 11.04
N GLY A 55 -6.58 -1.29 12.17
CA GLY A 55 -5.72 -1.68 13.31
C GLY A 55 -4.79 -2.84 12.97
N VAL A 56 -5.29 -3.82 12.22
CA VAL A 56 -4.48 -4.94 11.71
C VAL A 56 -3.44 -4.43 10.73
N SER A 57 -3.83 -3.55 9.81
CA SER A 57 -2.90 -2.94 8.83
C SER A 57 -1.75 -2.19 9.51
N ILE A 58 -2.05 -1.41 10.55
CA ILE A 58 -1.03 -0.69 11.33
C ILE A 58 -0.10 -1.68 12.03
N SER A 59 -0.64 -2.70 12.69
CA SER A 59 0.16 -3.70 13.40
C SER A 59 1.13 -4.44 12.48
N LEU A 60 0.66 -4.86 11.29
CA LEU A 60 1.49 -5.52 10.29
C LEU A 60 2.61 -4.61 9.76
N THR A 61 2.32 -3.32 9.59
CA THR A 61 3.28 -2.36 9.03
C THR A 61 4.25 -1.82 10.07
N ALA A 62 3.89 -1.86 11.36
CA ALA A 62 4.69 -1.32 12.46
C ALA A 62 6.11 -1.91 12.54
N SER A 63 6.28 -3.19 12.17
CA SER A 63 7.63 -3.78 12.14
C SER A 63 8.49 -3.15 11.05
N LEU A 64 7.92 -2.88 9.87
CA LEU A 64 8.63 -2.22 8.78
C LEU A 64 8.93 -0.76 9.12
N GLU A 65 7.97 -0.05 9.72
CA GLU A 65 8.17 1.36 10.11
C GLU A 65 9.26 1.52 11.18
N LYS A 66 9.48 0.51 12.03
CA LYS A 66 10.61 0.48 12.97
C LYS A 66 11.94 0.25 12.28
N THR A 67 11.98 -0.61 11.26
CA THR A 67 13.21 -0.90 10.49
C THR A 67 13.57 0.25 9.54
N TYR A 68 12.56 0.92 8.97
CA TYR A 68 12.70 2.02 8.02
C TYR A 68 11.98 3.26 8.56
N PRO A 69 12.60 3.98 9.52
CA PRO A 69 11.98 5.17 10.10
C PRO A 69 11.81 6.27 9.04
N PRO A 70 10.77 7.10 9.17
CA PRO A 70 10.58 8.25 8.29
C PRO A 70 11.76 9.22 8.40
N VAL A 71 12.07 9.91 7.30
CA VAL A 71 13.15 10.90 7.28
C VAL A 71 12.78 12.04 8.23
N PRO A 72 13.60 12.32 9.26
CA PRO A 72 13.26 13.34 10.24
C PRO A 72 13.12 14.73 9.61
N ALA A 73 12.38 15.60 10.29
CA ALA A 73 12.41 17.01 9.96
C ALA A 73 13.84 17.53 10.19
N PHE A 74 14.40 18.20 9.18
CA PHE A 74 15.71 18.81 9.31
C PHE A 74 15.56 20.09 10.12
N ALA A 75 16.33 20.26 11.19
CA ALA A 75 16.45 21.57 11.83
C ALA A 75 17.03 22.55 10.79
N GLU A 76 16.51 23.78 10.73
CA GLU A 76 16.87 24.79 9.71
C GLU A 76 18.40 24.99 9.57
N ASN A 77 19.17 24.71 10.63
CA ASN A 77 20.62 24.92 10.68
C ASN A 77 21.46 23.63 10.64
N ALA A 78 20.87 22.43 10.68
CA ALA A 78 21.63 21.17 10.75
C ALA A 78 21.77 20.48 9.37
N GLY A 79 20.94 20.83 8.41
CA GLY A 79 20.89 20.18 7.09
C GLY A 79 20.59 18.66 7.18
N PRO A 80 20.46 17.98 6.02
CA PRO A 80 20.20 16.55 6.02
C PRO A 80 21.40 15.73 6.54
N PRO A 81 21.18 14.55 7.16
CA PRO A 81 22.24 13.60 7.54
C PRO A 81 23.14 13.22 6.35
N GLY A 82 24.39 12.81 6.62
CA GLY A 82 25.40 12.51 5.59
C GLY A 82 24.92 11.52 4.51
N ASP A 83 24.28 10.42 4.91
CA ASP A 83 23.76 9.41 3.97
C ASP A 83 22.66 9.96 3.05
N LEU A 84 21.83 10.88 3.56
CA LEU A 84 20.81 11.57 2.78
C LEU A 84 21.42 12.63 1.86
N ARG A 85 22.51 13.30 2.26
CA ARG A 85 23.23 14.25 1.39
C ARG A 85 23.84 13.58 0.17
N ALA A 86 24.21 12.30 0.28
CA ALA A 86 24.73 11.52 -0.84
C ALA A 86 23.63 11.07 -1.83
N ALA A 87 22.35 11.24 -1.50
CA ALA A 87 21.26 10.85 -2.38
C ALA A 87 21.25 11.71 -3.66
N THR A 88 21.38 11.05 -4.81
CA THR A 88 21.34 11.71 -6.13
C THR A 88 19.92 11.88 -6.67
N MET A 89 18.94 11.15 -6.10
CA MET A 89 17.56 11.15 -6.60
C MET A 89 16.55 10.99 -5.45
N VAL A 90 15.48 11.78 -5.51
CA VAL A 90 14.26 11.61 -4.73
C VAL A 90 13.19 11.05 -5.68
N ALA A 91 12.91 9.74 -5.58
CA ALA A 91 11.89 9.09 -6.39
C ALA A 91 10.54 9.10 -5.66
N VAL A 92 9.56 9.82 -6.22
CA VAL A 92 8.18 9.82 -5.74
C VAL A 92 7.35 8.86 -6.58
N LEU A 93 6.95 7.75 -5.98
CA LEU A 93 6.10 6.77 -6.64
C LEU A 93 4.66 7.26 -6.74
N GLY A 94 4.12 7.17 -7.96
CA GLY A 94 2.74 7.52 -8.27
C GLY A 94 1.72 6.80 -7.38
N GLY A 95 0.54 7.39 -7.30
CA GLY A 95 -0.61 6.81 -6.61
C GLY A 95 -1.90 7.13 -7.36
N GLY A 96 -3.03 6.71 -6.79
CA GLY A 96 -4.32 6.94 -7.43
C GLY A 96 -4.61 8.43 -7.63
N HIS A 97 -5.24 8.76 -8.76
CA HIS A 97 -5.81 10.06 -9.06
C HIS A 97 -7.23 9.89 -9.62
N GLY A 98 -8.05 10.92 -9.46
CA GLY A 98 -9.37 11.02 -10.08
C GLY A 98 -9.35 11.95 -11.29
N ASP A 99 -10.19 11.64 -12.27
CA ASP A 99 -10.44 12.51 -13.42
C ASP A 99 -11.65 13.39 -13.16
N ALA A 100 -11.37 14.56 -12.58
CA ALA A 100 -12.36 15.57 -12.25
C ALA A 100 -11.97 16.88 -12.96
N PRO A 101 -12.44 17.12 -14.20
CA PRO A 101 -12.19 18.38 -14.90
C PRO A 101 -12.79 19.53 -14.10
N GLY A 102 -11.99 20.55 -13.80
CA GLY A 102 -12.36 21.69 -12.95
C GLY A 102 -11.75 21.68 -11.54
N LEU A 103 -11.19 20.56 -11.09
CA LEU A 103 -10.40 20.50 -9.85
C LEU A 103 -8.92 20.74 -10.13
N SER A 104 -8.23 21.37 -9.18
CA SER A 104 -6.77 21.53 -9.26
C SER A 104 -6.05 20.18 -9.26
N ALA A 105 -4.85 20.13 -9.84
CA ALA A 105 -4.06 18.90 -9.92
C ALA A 105 -3.86 18.24 -8.54
N GLY A 106 -3.64 19.02 -7.48
CA GLY A 106 -3.50 18.50 -6.12
C GLY A 106 -4.78 17.93 -5.50
N GLN A 107 -5.96 18.44 -5.90
CA GLN A 107 -7.25 17.92 -5.47
C GLN A 107 -7.63 16.63 -6.20
N ARG A 108 -7.08 16.41 -7.39
CA ARG A 108 -7.26 15.18 -8.16
C ARG A 108 -6.44 14.01 -7.61
N LEU A 109 -5.41 14.27 -6.80
CA LEU A 109 -4.60 13.22 -6.18
C LEU A 109 -5.33 12.58 -4.99
N SER A 110 -5.22 11.25 -4.88
CA SER A 110 -5.58 10.53 -3.66
C SER A 110 -4.77 11.05 -2.46
N GLY A 111 -5.30 10.87 -1.25
CA GLY A 111 -4.65 11.34 -0.03
C GLY A 111 -3.21 10.82 0.14
N SER A 112 -2.97 9.55 -0.20
CA SER A 112 -1.63 8.94 -0.14
C SER A 112 -0.69 9.50 -1.21
N ALA A 113 -1.16 9.71 -2.44
CA ALA A 113 -0.37 10.32 -3.50
C ALA A 113 0.03 11.76 -3.15
N ARG A 114 -0.90 12.54 -2.60
CA ARG A 114 -0.65 13.90 -2.14
C ARG A 114 0.37 13.95 -1.00
N ALA A 115 0.23 13.08 0.01
CA ALA A 115 1.18 13.01 1.12
C ALA A 115 2.61 12.68 0.64
N ARG A 116 2.76 11.71 -0.27
CA ARG A 116 4.05 11.34 -0.86
C ARG A 116 4.67 12.47 -1.66
N LEU A 117 3.87 13.19 -2.45
CA LEU A 117 4.37 14.31 -3.26
C LEU A 117 4.81 15.48 -2.39
N ILE A 118 4.06 15.82 -1.35
CA ILE A 118 4.44 16.86 -0.38
C ILE A 118 5.79 16.52 0.26
N GLU A 119 5.95 15.27 0.69
CA GLU A 119 7.19 14.80 1.30
C GLU A 119 8.36 14.79 0.30
N GLY A 120 8.13 14.34 -0.95
CA GLY A 120 9.14 14.36 -2.00
C GLY A 120 9.61 15.79 -2.32
N VAL A 121 8.70 16.76 -2.38
CA VAL A 121 9.03 18.17 -2.57
C VAL A 121 9.81 18.72 -1.37
N ARG A 122 9.45 18.35 -0.14
CA ARG A 122 10.19 18.71 1.08
C ARG A 122 11.64 18.22 1.00
N LEU A 123 11.84 16.96 0.62
CA LEU A 123 13.17 16.36 0.49
C LEU A 123 13.98 16.97 -0.65
N ALA A 124 13.37 17.21 -1.81
CA ALA A 124 14.04 17.84 -2.95
C ALA A 124 14.52 19.27 -2.63
N ARG A 125 13.77 20.03 -1.82
CA ARG A 125 14.22 21.36 -1.35
C ARG A 125 15.38 21.28 -0.36
N ALA A 126 15.43 20.24 0.47
CA ALA A 126 16.52 20.02 1.42
C ALA A 126 17.79 19.45 0.74
N LEU A 127 17.64 18.81 -0.43
CA LEU A 127 18.70 18.16 -1.20
C LEU A 127 18.79 18.76 -2.60
N PRO A 128 19.32 19.99 -2.75
CA PRO A 128 19.30 20.70 -4.03
C PRO A 128 20.14 20.02 -5.13
N ALA A 129 21.07 19.12 -4.77
CA ALA A 129 21.84 18.32 -5.71
C ALA A 129 21.09 17.07 -6.21
N ALA A 130 19.97 16.70 -5.57
CA ALA A 130 19.21 15.50 -5.90
C ALA A 130 18.12 15.80 -6.94
N TRP A 131 17.91 14.87 -7.87
CA TRP A 131 16.86 14.96 -8.87
C TRP A 131 15.52 14.48 -8.31
N LEU A 132 14.48 15.30 -8.42
CA LEU A 132 13.11 14.87 -8.09
C LEU A 132 12.51 14.15 -9.30
N VAL A 133 12.30 12.83 -9.17
CA VAL A 133 11.71 11.99 -10.21
C VAL A 133 10.35 11.51 -9.75
N VAL A 134 9.31 11.80 -10.53
CA VAL A 134 7.94 11.35 -10.27
C VAL A 134 7.58 10.22 -11.23
N SER A 135 6.93 9.17 -10.73
CA SER A 135 6.36 8.11 -11.59
C SER A 135 4.84 8.14 -11.53
N GLY A 136 4.18 7.74 -12.62
CA GLY A 136 2.73 7.66 -12.69
C GLY A 136 2.28 6.91 -13.94
N PRO A 137 1.10 6.27 -13.91
CA PRO A 137 0.49 5.74 -15.12
C PRO A 137 0.19 6.90 -16.10
N ARG A 138 0.24 6.60 -17.40
CA ARG A 138 -0.26 7.50 -18.44
C ARG A 138 -1.77 7.47 -18.49
#